data_AF-A0AAJ2FS76-F1
#
_entry.id   AF-A0AAJ2FS76-F1
#
_cell.length_a   1.000
_cell.length_b   1.000
_cell.length_c   1.000
_cell.angle_alpha   90.00
_cell.angle_beta   90.00
_cell.angle_gamma   90.00
#
_symmetry.space_group_name_H-M   'P 1'
#
loop_
_entity.id
_entity.type
_entity.pdbx_description
1 polymer ?
#
loop_
_entity_poly.entity_id
_entity_poly.type
_entity_poly.pdbx_seq_one_letter_code
_entity_poly.pdbx_strand_id
1 'polypeptide(L)' 'MVSQGDEISSAQVFTFAANSLDNSSGKLLSNLGLPLRISQALSNIKGLIGASTIDAQAGSLDNSGGTWSVRRP' A
#
# COMPACT_ATOMS: atom_id res chain seq x y z
N MET A 1 -10.34 -8.89 -4.11
CA MET A 1 -8.92 -9.23 -4.28
C MET A 1 -8.28 -8.97 -2.92
N VAL A 2 -7.81 -10.00 -2.23
CA VAL A 2 -7.18 -9.90 -0.90
C VAL A 2 -5.69 -10.11 -1.11
N SER A 3 -4.87 -9.11 -0.77
CA SER A 3 -3.41 -9.26 -0.67
C SER A 3 -3.11 -10.01 0.63
N GLN A 4 -3.26 -11.34 0.62
CA GLN A 4 -2.93 -12.20 1.76
C GLN A 4 -1.43 -12.22 1.99
N GLY A 5 -0.92 -11.40 2.91
CA GLY A 5 0.35 -11.61 3.65
C GLY A 5 1.68 -11.65 2.86
N ASP A 6 1.65 -11.71 1.53
CA ASP A 6 2.82 -11.77 0.67
C ASP A 6 3.36 -10.37 0.34
N GLU A 7 4.65 -10.30 -0.01
CA GLU A 7 5.27 -9.08 -0.52
C GLU A 7 4.86 -8.84 -1.97
N ILE A 8 4.17 -7.74 -2.23
CA ILE A 8 3.89 -7.22 -3.56
C ILE A 8 4.93 -6.14 -3.85
N SER A 9 5.86 -6.40 -4.77
CA SER A 9 6.91 -5.46 -5.15
C SER A 9 6.91 -5.18 -6.66
N SER A 10 7.15 -3.92 -7.04
CA SER A 10 7.27 -3.50 -8.44
C SER A 10 8.47 -2.58 -8.66
N ALA A 11 9.21 -2.79 -9.75
CA ALA A 11 10.34 -1.95 -10.12
C ALA A 11 9.92 -0.61 -10.78
N GLN A 12 8.65 -0.49 -11.19
CA GLN A 12 8.10 0.70 -11.83
C GLN A 12 6.92 1.26 -11.04
N VAL A 13 6.26 2.28 -11.57
CA VAL A 13 5.03 2.81 -10.99
C VAL A 13 3.99 1.68 -10.93
N PHE A 14 3.44 1.42 -9.74
CA PHE A 14 2.44 0.38 -9.50
C PHE A 14 1.15 1.02 -9.01
N THR A 15 0.13 1.04 -9.87
CA THR A 15 -1.20 1.54 -9.49
C THR A 15 -2.03 0.40 -8.95
N PHE A 16 -2.50 0.54 -7.71
CA PHE A 16 -3.36 -0.45 -7.07
C PHE A 16 -4.74 0.15 -6.84
N ALA A 17 -5.76 -0.37 -7.53
CA ALA A 17 -7.15 0.07 -7.40
C ALA A 17 -8.03 -1.08 -6.91
N ALA A 18 -8.77 -0.85 -5.82
CA ALA A 18 -9.65 -1.86 -5.23
C ALA A 18 -10.79 -1.24 -4.40
N ASN A 19 -11.81 -2.01 -4.07
CA ASN A 19 -12.82 -1.60 -3.09
C ASN A 19 -12.22 -1.49 -1.69
N SER A 20 -11.46 -2.50 -1.28
CA SER A 20 -10.74 -2.54 -0.01
C SER A 20 -9.36 -3.13 -0.21
N LEU A 21 -8.39 -2.64 0.56
CA LEU A 21 -7.03 -3.18 0.62
C LEU A 21 -6.74 -3.57 2.08
N ASP A 22 -6.40 -4.85 2.28
CA ASP A 22 -5.87 -5.33 3.55
C ASP A 22 -4.39 -5.70 3.34
N ASN A 23 -3.50 -4.87 3.87
CA ASN A 23 -2.06 -5.05 3.92
C ASN A 23 -1.60 -5.38 5.34
N SER A 24 -2.45 -5.99 6.15
CA SER A 24 -2.10 -6.35 7.52
C SER A 24 -1.01 -7.42 7.54
N SER A 25 0.13 -7.12 8.17
CA SER A 25 1.35 -7.95 8.15
C SER A 25 1.96 -8.19 6.75
N GLY A 26 1.45 -7.52 5.71
CA GLY A 26 1.95 -7.61 4.33
C GLY A 26 2.98 -6.53 4.00
N LYS A 27 3.50 -6.59 2.77
CA LYS A 27 4.41 -5.56 2.24
C LYS A 27 3.97 -5.17 0.83
N LEU A 28 3.77 -3.88 0.60
CA LEU A 28 3.45 -3.31 -0.69
C LEU A 28 4.53 -2.30 -1.07
N LEU A 29 5.36 -2.65 -2.05
CA LEU A 29 6.57 -1.92 -2.42
C LEU A 29 6.55 -1.50 -3.89
N SER A 30 6.96 -0.27 -4.18
CA SER A 30 7.23 0.21 -5.54
C SER A 30 8.53 1.01 -5.60
N ASN A 31 9.35 0.82 -6.63
CA ASN A 31 10.58 1.59 -6.76
C ASN A 31 10.37 3.02 -7.28
N LEU A 32 9.28 3.33 -7.98
CA LEU A 32 9.04 4.67 -8.56
C LEU A 32 7.85 5.37 -7.92
N GLY A 33 6.67 4.74 -7.95
CA GLY A 33 5.46 5.40 -7.48
C GLY A 33 4.35 4.42 -7.21
N LEU A 34 3.57 4.70 -6.17
CA LEU A 34 2.51 3.83 -5.69
C LEU A 34 1.19 4.58 -5.54
N PRO A 35 0.43 4.78 -6.64
CA PRO A 35 -0.93 5.28 -6.57
C PRO A 35 -1.87 4.19 -6.02
N LEU A 36 -2.46 4.42 -4.84
CA LEU A 36 -3.45 3.57 -4.21
C LEU A 36 -4.83 4.23 -4.35
N ARG A 37 -5.76 3.58 -5.05
CA ARG A 37 -7.12 4.05 -5.28
C ARG A 37 -8.11 3.07 -4.64
N ILE A 38 -8.39 3.30 -3.36
CA ILE A 38 -9.22 2.43 -2.53
C ILE A 38 -10.58 3.07 -2.31
N SER A 39 -11.67 2.43 -2.72
CA SER A 39 -13.00 3.06 -2.65
C SER A 39 -13.59 3.09 -1.24
N GLN A 40 -13.28 2.08 -0.41
CA GLN A 40 -13.85 1.91 0.93
C GLN A 40 -12.78 1.98 2.01
N ALA A 41 -12.07 0.89 2.29
CA ALA A 41 -11.17 0.78 3.44
C ALA A 41 -9.78 0.31 3.04
N LEU A 42 -8.76 1.03 3.49
CA LEU A 42 -7.36 0.65 3.41
C LEU A 42 -6.87 0.33 4.83
N SER A 43 -6.61 -0.95 5.09
CA SER A 43 -6.03 -1.43 6.35
C SER A 43 -4.56 -1.79 6.12
N ASN A 44 -3.67 -1.14 6.85
CA ASN A 44 -2.23 -1.42 6.89
C ASN A 44 -1.81 -1.63 8.34
N ILE A 45 -2.22 -2.76 8.94
CA ILE A 45 -1.95 -3.04 10.35
C ILE A 45 -0.68 -3.88 10.46
N LYS A 46 0.36 -3.35 11.09
CA LYS A 46 1.70 -4.01 11.17
C LYS A 46 2.32 -4.35 9.80
N GLY A 47 1.77 -3.81 8.72
CA GLY A 47 2.28 -3.96 7.36
C GLY A 47 3.21 -2.83 6.96
N LEU A 48 3.79 -2.95 5.76
CA LEU A 48 4.66 -1.94 5.17
C LEU A 48 4.11 -1.52 3.80
N ILE A 49 3.96 -0.21 3.59
CA ILE A 49 3.70 0.39 2.28
C ILE A 49 4.89 1.29 1.96
N GLY A 50 5.61 1.03 0.88
CA GLY A 50 6.84 1.76 0.58
C GLY A 50 7.05 2.07 -0.89
N ALA A 51 7.32 3.33 -1.21
CA ALA A 51 7.69 3.72 -2.58
C ALA A 51 8.46 5.04 -2.65
N SER A 52 9.04 5.37 -3.81
CA SER A 52 9.68 6.70 -3.99
C SER A 52 8.66 7.84 -4.00
N THR A 53 7.43 7.55 -4.38
CA THR A 53 6.26 8.43 -4.23
C THR A 53 5.04 7.58 -3.84
N ILE A 54 4.25 8.02 -2.88
CA ILE A 54 3.02 7.33 -2.44
C ILE A 54 1.86 8.31 -2.58
N ASP A 55 0.85 7.95 -3.38
CA ASP A 55 -0.38 8.72 -3.58
C ASP A 55 -1.56 7.83 -3.17
N ALA A 56 -2.12 8.03 -1.98
CA ALA A 56 -3.18 7.15 -1.48
C ALA A 56 -4.50 7.91 -1.32
N GLN A 57 -5.53 7.40 -1.99
CA GLN A 57 -6.92 7.82 -1.82
C GLN A 57 -7.71 6.63 -1.29
N ALA A 58 -8.30 6.81 -0.11
CA ALA A 58 -9.13 5.81 0.55
C ALA A 58 -10.35 6.46 1.21
N GLY A 59 -11.49 5.78 1.22
CA GLY A 59 -12.67 6.23 1.98
C GLY A 59 -12.42 6.18 3.50
N SER A 60 -11.60 5.24 3.95
CA SER A 60 -11.11 5.10 5.32
C SER A 60 -9.70 4.52 5.29
N LEU A 61 -8.86 4.98 6.20
CA LEU A 61 -7.47 4.56 6.35
C LEU A 61 -7.23 4.11 7.79
N ASP A 62 -6.94 2.83 7.97
CA ASP A 62 -6.43 2.27 9.22
C ASP A 62 -4.96 1.90 9.03
N ASN A 63 -4.05 2.64 9.66
CA ASN A 63 -2.62 2.36 9.66
C ASN A 63 -2.11 2.01 11.08
N SER A 64 -2.91 1.28 11.85
CA SER A 64 -2.57 0.95 13.24
C SER A 64 -1.32 0.06 13.31
N GLY A 65 -0.19 0.65 13.72
CA GLY A 65 1.09 -0.03 13.81
C GLY A 65 1.72 -0.40 12.46
N GLY A 66 1.16 0.05 11.33
CA GLY A 66 1.76 -0.08 10.01
C GLY A 66 2.75 1.03 9.68
N THR A 67 3.63 0.78 8.72
CA THR A 67 4.66 1.73 8.28
C THR A 67 4.42 2.19 6.86
N TRP A 68 4.50 3.51 6.67
CA TRP A 68 4.52 4.15 5.35
C TRP A 68 5.92 4.72 5.13
N SER A 69 6.65 4.21 4.15
CA SER A 69 8.05 4.57 3.94
C SER A 69 8.25 5.12 2.54
N VAL A 70 8.52 6.42 2.46
CA VAL A 70 8.97 7.01 1.20
C VAL A 70 10.48 6.75 1.06
N ARG A 71 10.86 5.91 0.10
CA ARG A 71 12.26 5.50 -0.11
C ARG A 71 12.85 6.39 -1.19
N ARG A 72 13.70 7.34 -0.82
CA ARG A 72 14.46 8.11 -1.82
C ARG A 72 15.46 7.17 -2.51
N PRO A 73 15.66 7.29 -3.83
CA PRO A 73 16.68 6.52 -4.54
C PRO A 73 18.09 6.77 -4.00
#